data_AF-A0A559TQL7-F1
#
_entry.id   AF-A0A559TQL7-F1
#
_cell.length_a   1.000
_cell.length_b   1.000
_cell.length_c   1.000
_cell.angle_alpha   90.00
_cell.angle_beta   90.00
_cell.angle_gamma   90.00
#
_symmetry.space_group_name_H-M   'P 1'
#
loop_
_entity.id
_entity.type
_entity.pdbx_description
1 polymer ?
#
loop_
_entity_poly.entity_id
_entity_poly.type
_entity_poly.pdbx_seq_one_letter_code
_entity_poly.pdbx_strand_id
1 'polypeptide(L)'
;MAQACAHIGWTYRRLTPLDDVLAANLKWLAGSRHPRNAGRLGLMAAVVEAFTRTRPLIEGAEAIGDPIEVLPCVFHALWHGQLTAGLDTPLHERVPVGPQGWSGPETGDAR
;
A
#
# COMPACT_ATOMS: atom_id res chain seq x y z
N MET A 1 28.79 1.78 13.34
CA MET A 1 28.25 1.63 11.97
C MET A 1 28.82 2.64 11.00
N ALA A 2 28.68 3.95 11.23
CA ALA A 2 29.21 4.98 10.31
C ALA A 2 30.70 4.82 9.94
N GLN A 3 31.58 4.58 10.93
CA GLN A 3 33.01 4.35 10.68
C GLN A 3 33.29 3.07 9.85
N ALA A 4 32.55 1.98 10.11
CA ALA A 4 32.70 0.74 9.34
C ALA A 4 32.24 0.91 7.89
N CYS A 5 31.13 1.62 7.66
CA CYS A 5 30.66 1.97 6.32
C CYS A 5 31.66 2.86 5.59
N ALA A 6 32.19 3.90 6.26
CA ALA A 6 33.15 4.82 5.65
C ALA A 6 34.45 4.10 5.22
N HIS A 7 34.88 3.08 5.97
CA HIS A 7 36.08 2.30 5.64
C HIS A 7 35.99 1.54 4.31
N ILE A 8 34.77 1.22 3.85
CA ILE A 8 34.52 0.59 2.54
C ILE A 8 33.92 1.56 1.52
N GLY A 9 33.96 2.87 1.79
CA GLY A 9 33.45 3.91 0.90
C GLY A 9 31.92 4.06 0.90
N TRP A 10 31.21 3.50 1.88
CA TRP A 10 29.76 3.63 2.00
C TRP A 10 29.35 4.80 2.88
N THR A 11 28.31 5.52 2.45
CA THR A 11 27.68 6.57 3.26
C THR A 11 26.61 5.97 4.16
N TYR A 12 26.77 6.10 5.47
CA TYR A 12 25.74 5.71 6.43
C TYR A 12 24.79 6.89 6.70
N ARG A 13 23.48 6.64 6.63
CA ARG A 13 22.46 7.58 7.08
C ARG A 13 21.50 6.85 8.02
N ARG A 14 21.30 7.40 9.21
CA ARG A 14 20.20 7.01 10.08
C ARG A 14 18.99 7.85 9.72
N LEU A 15 17.91 7.21 9.28
CA LEU A 15 16.65 7.89 9.03
C LEU A 15 15.96 8.22 10.35
N THR A 16 15.16 9.29 10.36
CA THR A 16 14.22 9.56 11.45
C THR A 16 13.14 8.48 11.48
N PRO A 17 12.47 8.28 12.62
CA PRO A 17 11.23 7.51 12.65
C PRO A 17 10.24 8.02 11.60
N LEU A 18 9.39 7.12 11.11
CA LEU A 18 8.25 7.49 10.26
C LEU A 18 7.21 8.25 11.09
N ASP A 19 6.42 9.09 10.43
CA ASP A 19 5.25 9.72 11.03
C ASP A 19 4.29 8.65 11.58
N ASP A 20 3.62 8.95 12.69
CA ASP A 20 2.84 7.95 13.45
C ASP A 20 1.75 7.27 12.60
N VAL A 21 1.07 8.03 11.74
CA VAL A 21 0.02 7.50 10.86
C VAL A 21 0.61 6.57 9.79
N LEU A 22 1.70 6.97 9.16
CA LEU A 22 2.41 6.15 8.18
C LEU A 22 2.92 4.86 8.83
N ALA A 23 3.52 4.96 10.01
CA ALA A 23 3.98 3.81 10.78
C ALA A 23 2.83 2.86 11.14
N ALA A 24 1.67 3.38 11.56
CA ALA A 24 0.49 2.60 11.88
C ALA A 24 -0.08 1.87 10.66
N ASN A 25 -0.23 2.57 9.54
CA ASN A 25 -0.70 2.00 8.28
C ASN A 25 0.22 0.88 7.78
N LEU A 26 1.54 1.11 7.80
CA LEU A 26 2.51 0.09 7.40
C LEU A 26 2.51 -1.11 8.34
N LYS A 27 2.42 -0.88 9.66
CA LYS A 27 2.32 -1.97 10.65
C LYS A 27 1.06 -2.81 10.42
N TRP A 28 -0.05 -2.17 10.08
CA TRP A 28 -1.30 -2.85 9.78
C TRP A 28 -1.22 -3.62 8.46
N LEU A 29 -0.77 -3.00 7.36
CA LEU A 29 -0.57 -3.65 6.06
C LEU A 29 0.44 -4.80 6.13
N ALA A 30 1.44 -4.73 7.00
CA ALA A 30 2.37 -5.82 7.21
C ALA A 30 1.66 -7.12 7.63
N GLY A 31 0.46 -7.07 8.22
CA GLY A 31 -0.37 -8.24 8.50
C GLY A 31 -0.74 -9.03 7.23
N SER A 32 -0.76 -8.36 6.07
CA SER A 32 -1.14 -8.91 4.78
C SER A 32 0.04 -9.49 3.99
N ARG A 33 1.27 -9.47 4.52
CA ARG A 33 2.50 -9.93 3.82
C ARG A 33 2.55 -11.42 3.46
N HIS A 34 1.73 -12.26 4.11
CA HIS A 34 1.79 -13.72 3.90
C HIS A 34 1.14 -14.11 2.56
N PRO A 35 1.71 -15.05 1.77
CA PRO A 35 1.16 -15.48 0.48
C PRO A 35 -0.30 -15.96 0.52
N ARG A 36 -0.80 -16.38 1.69
CA ARG A 36 -2.22 -16.75 1.90
C ARG A 36 -3.20 -15.63 1.56
N ASN A 37 -2.75 -14.37 1.67
CA ASN A 37 -3.59 -13.22 1.39
C ASN A 37 -3.69 -12.92 -0.10
N ALA A 38 -2.84 -13.52 -0.97
CA ALA A 38 -2.99 -13.39 -2.42
C ALA A 38 -4.31 -14.00 -2.95
N GLY A 39 -4.97 -14.82 -2.12
CA GLY A 39 -6.25 -15.44 -2.41
C GLY A 39 -6.16 -16.58 -3.42
N ARG A 40 -7.32 -16.98 -3.94
CA ARG A 40 -7.44 -18.04 -4.94
C ARG A 40 -6.82 -17.63 -6.29
N LEU A 41 -6.51 -18.63 -7.11
CA LEU A 41 -5.96 -18.42 -8.44
C LEU A 41 -6.82 -17.43 -9.25
N GLY A 42 -6.17 -16.43 -9.85
CA GLY A 42 -6.81 -15.38 -10.64
C GLY A 42 -7.31 -14.17 -9.84
N LEU A 43 -7.44 -14.26 -8.51
CA LEU A 43 -7.96 -13.14 -7.71
C LEU A 43 -7.02 -11.93 -7.76
N MET A 44 -5.71 -12.14 -7.61
CA MET A 44 -4.73 -11.06 -7.69
C MET A 44 -4.79 -10.32 -9.03
N ALA A 45 -4.95 -11.04 -10.14
CA ALA A 45 -5.08 -10.43 -11.46
C ALA A 45 -6.35 -9.58 -11.56
N ALA A 46 -7.48 -10.07 -11.03
CA ALA A 46 -8.72 -9.32 -10.97
C ALA A 46 -8.62 -8.07 -10.08
N VAL A 47 -7.90 -8.16 -8.95
CA VAL A 47 -7.61 -7.04 -8.05
C VAL A 47 -6.81 -5.96 -8.78
N VAL A 48 -5.68 -6.33 -9.41
CA VAL A 48 -4.86 -5.36 -10.15
C VAL A 48 -5.65 -4.72 -11.28
N GLU A 49 -6.43 -5.51 -12.03
CA GLU A 49 -7.28 -5.00 -13.11
C GLU A 49 -8.34 -4.01 -12.62
N ALA A 50 -9.01 -4.32 -11.50
CA ALA A 50 -10.04 -3.45 -10.92
C ALA A 50 -9.49 -2.06 -10.55
N PHE A 51 -8.22 -1.95 -10.16
CA PHE A 51 -7.61 -0.69 -9.75
C PHE A 51 -6.74 -0.03 -10.83
N THR A 52 -6.83 -0.46 -12.09
CA THR A 52 -6.23 0.27 -13.24
C THR A 52 -6.75 1.71 -13.36
N ARG A 53 -7.98 1.94 -12.90
CA ARG A 53 -8.55 3.26 -12.66
C ARG A 53 -8.73 3.48 -11.16
N THR A 54 -8.17 4.57 -10.67
CA THR A 54 -8.28 4.97 -9.26
C THR A 54 -9.73 5.00 -8.81
N ARG A 55 -10.01 4.38 -7.66
CA ARG A 55 -11.35 4.35 -7.04
C ARG A 55 -11.24 4.12 -5.54
N PRO A 56 -12.31 4.35 -4.76
CA PRO A 56 -12.38 3.94 -3.36
C PRO A 56 -12.09 2.45 -3.18
N LEU A 57 -11.31 2.12 -2.14
CA LEU A 57 -10.88 0.76 -1.84
C LEU A 57 -12.05 -0.24 -1.79
N ILE A 58 -13.13 0.11 -1.09
CA ILE A 58 -14.30 -0.75 -0.94
C ILE A 58 -15.03 -0.99 -2.25
N GLU A 59 -15.20 0.04 -3.07
CA GLU A 59 -15.86 -0.08 -4.38
C GLU A 59 -15.08 -1.01 -5.32
N GLY A 60 -13.75 -0.99 -5.25
CA GLY A 60 -12.92 -1.94 -6.00
C GLY A 60 -13.05 -3.37 -5.50
N ALA A 61 -13.15 -3.58 -4.18
CA ALA A 61 -13.35 -4.91 -3.62
C ALA A 61 -14.72 -5.49 -3.98
N GLU A 62 -15.79 -4.71 -3.80
CA GLU A 62 -17.17 -5.08 -4.12
C GLU A 62 -17.38 -5.37 -5.61
N ALA A 63 -16.67 -4.66 -6.50
CA ALA A 63 -16.72 -4.92 -7.94
C ALA A 63 -16.14 -6.29 -8.34
N ILE A 64 -15.31 -6.91 -7.49
CA ILE A 64 -14.68 -8.21 -7.75
C ILE A 64 -15.49 -9.34 -7.11
N GLY A 65 -16.03 -9.12 -5.91
CA GLY A 65 -16.77 -10.14 -5.15
C GLY A 65 -17.01 -9.74 -3.69
N ASP A 66 -17.20 -10.74 -2.83
CA ASP A 66 -17.40 -10.52 -1.39
C ASP A 66 -16.18 -9.82 -0.76
N PRO A 67 -16.32 -8.62 -0.17
CA PRO A 67 -15.21 -7.92 0.49
C PRO A 67 -14.50 -8.77 1.56
N ILE A 68 -15.19 -9.68 2.24
CA ILE A 68 -14.54 -10.57 3.22
C ILE A 68 -13.47 -11.45 2.55
N GLU A 69 -13.72 -11.91 1.33
CA GLU A 69 -12.76 -12.71 0.55
C GLU A 69 -11.73 -11.85 -0.19
N VAL A 70 -12.14 -10.68 -0.69
CA VAL A 70 -11.33 -9.85 -1.61
C VAL A 70 -10.37 -8.93 -0.88
N LEU A 71 -10.77 -8.34 0.24
CA LEU A 71 -9.97 -7.35 0.96
C LEU A 71 -8.57 -7.84 1.37
N PRO A 72 -8.38 -9.09 1.86
CA PRO A 72 -7.04 -9.61 2.12
C PRO A 72 -6.10 -9.52 0.90
N CYS A 73 -6.62 -9.76 -0.30
CA CYS A 73 -5.86 -9.68 -1.56
C CYS A 73 -5.54 -8.23 -1.96
N VAL A 74 -6.48 -7.30 -1.75
CA VAL A 74 -6.22 -5.86 -1.96
C VAL A 74 -5.12 -5.36 -1.03
N PHE A 75 -5.17 -5.70 0.26
CA PHE A 75 -4.13 -5.30 1.22
C PHE A 75 -2.79 -5.97 0.94
N HIS A 76 -2.80 -7.22 0.46
CA HIS A 76 -1.60 -7.91 -0.01
C HIS A 76 -0.97 -7.18 -1.21
N ALA A 77 -1.77 -6.77 -2.18
CA ALA A 77 -1.33 -6.00 -3.35
C ALA A 77 -0.75 -4.62 -2.97
N LEU A 78 -1.37 -3.92 -2.00
CA LEU A 78 -0.84 -2.67 -1.43
C LEU A 78 0.50 -2.88 -0.72
N TRP A 79 0.62 -3.93 0.09
CA TRP A 79 1.87 -4.26 0.78
C TRP A 79 3.03 -4.54 -0.20
N HIS A 80 2.75 -5.24 -1.29
CA HIS A 80 3.73 -5.55 -2.33
C HIS A 80 3.92 -4.43 -3.37
N GLY A 81 3.23 -3.29 -3.22
CA GLY A 81 3.34 -2.15 -4.12
C GLY A 81 2.75 -2.38 -5.52
N GLN A 82 1.92 -3.40 -5.69
CA GLN A 82 1.19 -3.66 -6.94
C GLN A 82 0.01 -2.68 -7.11
N LEU A 83 -0.50 -2.18 -5.99
CA LEU A 83 -1.44 -1.07 -5.89
C LEU A 83 -0.82 0.06 -5.05
N THR A 84 -1.37 1.26 -5.16
CA THR A 84 -0.91 2.42 -4.38
C THR A 84 -2.10 3.14 -3.74
N ALA A 85 -1.91 3.63 -2.51
CA ALA A 85 -2.85 4.44 -1.76
C ALA A 85 -2.10 5.51 -0.94
N GLY A 86 -2.77 6.60 -0.57
CA GLY A 86 -2.22 7.55 0.40
C GLY A 86 -2.10 6.89 1.77
N LEU A 87 -0.91 6.95 2.37
CA LEU A 87 -0.61 6.35 3.69
C LEU A 87 -0.29 7.39 4.76
N ASP A 88 -0.37 8.67 4.41
CA ASP A 88 -0.21 9.84 5.29
C ASP A 88 -1.46 10.12 6.14
N THR A 89 -2.60 9.57 5.73
CA THR A 89 -3.85 9.54 6.49
C THR A 89 -4.23 8.10 6.88
N PRO A 90 -5.01 7.88 7.96
CA PRO A 90 -5.38 6.52 8.37
C PRO A 90 -6.06 5.77 7.22
N LEU A 91 -5.64 4.54 6.95
CA LEU A 91 -6.30 3.69 5.94
C LEU A 91 -7.75 3.44 6.33
N HIS A 92 -8.67 3.70 5.39
CA HIS A 92 -10.09 3.47 5.55
C HIS A 92 -10.71 2.98 4.24
N GLU A 93 -11.95 2.49 4.29
CA GLU A 93 -12.61 1.83 3.16
C GLU A 93 -12.81 2.73 1.92
N ARG A 94 -12.81 4.05 2.11
CA ARG A 94 -13.01 5.04 1.03
C ARG A 94 -11.71 5.64 0.52
N VAL A 95 -10.56 5.21 1.02
CA VAL A 95 -9.26 5.73 0.55
C VAL A 95 -9.14 5.45 -0.94
N PRO A 96 -8.72 6.43 -1.76
CA PRO A 96 -8.44 6.17 -3.16
C PRO A 96 -7.29 5.17 -3.31
N VAL A 97 -7.52 4.12 -4.08
CA VAL A 97 -6.52 3.12 -4.46
C VAL A 97 -6.38 3.18 -5.98
N GLY A 98 -5.15 3.24 -6.45
CA GLY A 98 -4.81 3.29 -7.87
C GLY A 98 -3.75 2.25 -8.25
N PRO A 99 -3.34 2.25 -9.53
CA PRO A 99 -2.30 1.35 -10.01
C PRO A 99 -0.95 1.67 -9.36
N GLN A 100 0.00 0.74 -9.45
CA GLN A 100 1.38 0.97 -9.03
C GLN A 100 1.93 2.28 -9.61
N GLY A 101 2.53 3.10 -8.73
CA GLY A 101 3.14 4.37 -9.12
C GLY A 101 2.15 5.51 -9.32
N TRP A 102 0.85 5.28 -9.09
CA TRP A 102 -0.12 6.36 -9.01
C TRP A 102 0.20 7.24 -7.80
N SER A 103 0.57 8.49 -8.10
CA SER A 103 0.62 9.56 -7.12
C SER A 103 -0.78 10.18 -7.13
N GLY A 104 -1.39 10.38 -5.96
CA GLY A 104 -2.73 10.96 -5.84
C GLY A 104 -2.92 12.26 -6.64
N PRO A 105 -4.15 12.77 -6.82
CA PRO A 105 -4.28 14.17 -7.20
C PRO A 105 -3.44 14.98 -6.21
N GLU A 106 -2.55 15.82 -6.72
CA GLU A 106 -1.78 16.74 -5.88
C GLU A 106 -2.80 17.43 -4.97
N THR A 107 -2.70 17.23 -3.67
CA THR A 107 -3.51 17.98 -2.72
C THR A 107 -3.01 19.42 -2.84
N GLY A 108 -3.66 20.18 -3.73
CA GLY A 108 -3.40 21.60 -3.88
C GLY A 108 -3.55 22.24 -2.51
N ASP A 109 -2.51 22.98 -2.11
CA ASP A 109 -2.46 23.87 -0.96
C ASP A 109 -3.85 24.47 -0.67
N ALA A 110 -4.52 23.96 0.36
CA ALA A 110 -5.61 24.67 1.00
C ALA A 110 -4.96 25.69 1.95
N ARG A 111 -4.78 26.91 1.43
CA ARG A 111 -4.49 28.12 2.22
C ARG A 111 -5.64 28.46 3.15
#